data_AF-A0A958CPA7-F1
#
_entry.id   AF-A0A958CPA7-F1
#
_cell.length_a   1.000
_cell.length_b   1.000
_cell.length_c   1.000
_cell.angle_alpha   90.00
_cell.angle_beta   90.00
_cell.angle_gamma   90.00
#
_symmetry.space_group_name_H-M   'P 1'
#
loop_
_entity.id
_entity.type
_entity.pdbx_description
1 polymer ?
#
loop_
_entity_poly.entity_id
_entity_poly.type
_entity_poly.pdbx_seq_one_letter_code
_entity_poly.pdbx_strand_id
1 'polypeptide(L)'
;IFATLIFFNYINQTTFVPALARAYRPQFDPAITTFSLANPLSLCWAIEMWGYAFLGIATMLAAPVFNRNRIERATAVLMILNGVMSIAGGVISAWDLGWVLTTPGLVNYMVWNVLVLALSILVIVSLRRRQNEAAATGGQQTMLIAPAQG
;
A
#
# COMPACT_ATOMS: atom_id res chain seq x y z
N ILE A 1 -10.67 5.56 7.81
CA ILE A 1 -11.23 5.91 6.47
C ILE A 1 -10.61 5.04 5.38
N PHE A 2 -9.29 5.14 5.09
CA PHE A 2 -8.64 4.29 4.06
C PHE A 2 -8.95 2.80 4.21
N ALA A 3 -8.60 2.20 5.35
CA ALA A 3 -8.83 0.77 5.60
C ALA A 3 -10.32 0.41 5.45
N THR A 4 -11.22 1.23 6.00
CA THR A 4 -12.67 1.04 5.92
C THR A 4 -13.16 0.95 4.47
N LEU A 5 -12.72 1.87 3.60
CA LEU A 5 -13.12 1.92 2.19
C LEU A 5 -12.55 0.76 1.39
N ILE A 6 -11.30 0.36 1.65
CA ILE A 6 -10.72 -0.82 1.03
C ILE A 6 -11.44 -2.10 1.50
N PHE A 7 -11.72 -2.25 2.79
CA PHE A 7 -12.52 -3.38 3.27
C PHE A 7 -13.91 -3.41 2.64
N PHE A 8 -14.55 -2.26 2.48
CA PHE A 8 -15.81 -2.16 1.74
C PHE A 8 -15.66 -2.68 0.30
N ASN A 9 -14.61 -2.30 -0.44
CA ASN A 9 -14.33 -2.84 -1.78
C ASN A 9 -14.20 -4.36 -1.76
N TYR A 10 -13.42 -4.92 -0.84
CA TYR A 10 -13.20 -6.37 -0.73
C TYR A 10 -14.48 -7.13 -0.38
N ILE A 11 -15.28 -6.63 0.56
CA ILE A 11 -16.58 -7.23 0.91
C ILE A 11 -17.50 -7.25 -0.33
N ASN A 12 -17.53 -6.16 -1.10
CA ASN A 12 -18.30 -6.10 -2.33
C ASN A 12 -17.86 -7.15 -3.35
N GLN A 13 -16.55 -7.27 -3.61
CA GLN A 13 -16.04 -8.21 -4.61
C GLN A 13 -16.13 -9.68 -4.21
N THR A 14 -15.98 -9.99 -2.93
CA THR A 14 -15.95 -11.38 -2.45
C THR A 14 -17.32 -11.91 -2.10
N THR A 15 -18.25 -11.03 -1.72
CA THR A 15 -19.54 -11.44 -1.15
C THR A 15 -20.72 -10.85 -1.92
N PHE A 16 -20.86 -9.52 -1.96
CA PHE A 16 -22.08 -8.87 -2.46
C PHE A 16 -22.27 -9.03 -3.97
N VAL A 17 -21.29 -8.61 -4.78
CA VAL A 17 -21.35 -8.69 -6.25
C VAL A 17 -21.49 -10.14 -6.73
N PRO A 18 -20.72 -11.12 -6.22
CA PRO A 18 -20.92 -12.53 -6.57
C PRO A 18 -22.30 -13.07 -6.20
N ALA A 19 -22.88 -12.67 -5.07
CA ALA A 19 -24.22 -13.11 -4.68
C ALA A 19 -25.29 -12.58 -5.66
N LEU A 20 -25.21 -11.30 -6.03
CA LEU A 20 -26.11 -10.70 -7.02
C LEU A 20 -25.94 -11.31 -8.41
N ALA A 21 -24.69 -11.61 -8.82
CA ALA A 21 -24.41 -12.22 -10.11
C ALA A 21 -24.91 -13.67 -10.20
N ARG A 22 -24.82 -14.46 -9.12
CA ARG A 22 -25.34 -15.83 -9.09
C ARG A 22 -26.87 -15.89 -9.10
N ALA A 23 -27.53 -14.94 -8.43
CA ALA A 23 -28.98 -14.84 -8.36
C ALA A 23 -29.53 -13.77 -9.32
N TYR A 24 -28.90 -13.63 -10.49
CA TYR A 24 -29.07 -12.49 -11.38
C TYR A 24 -30.54 -12.19 -11.72
N ARG A 25 -30.87 -10.90 -11.65
CA ARG A 25 -32.13 -10.31 -12.11
C ARG A 25 -31.80 -8.98 -12.78
N PRO A 26 -32.53 -8.55 -13.83
CA PRO A 26 -32.26 -7.28 -14.52
C PRO A 26 -32.21 -6.06 -13.58
N GLN A 27 -33.01 -6.07 -12.52
CA GLN A 27 -33.02 -5.03 -11.48
C GLN A 27 -31.70 -4.90 -10.67
N PHE A 28 -30.79 -5.88 -10.75
CA PHE A 28 -29.50 -5.84 -10.08
C PHE A 28 -28.40 -5.20 -10.93
N ASP A 29 -28.65 -4.93 -12.22
CA ASP A 29 -27.65 -4.34 -13.13
C ASP A 29 -27.01 -3.06 -12.58
N PRO A 30 -27.76 -2.06 -12.05
CA PRO A 30 -27.15 -0.85 -11.53
C PRO A 30 -26.21 -1.12 -10.34
N ALA A 31 -26.57 -2.07 -9.46
CA ALA A 31 -25.74 -2.42 -8.32
C ALA A 31 -24.47 -3.16 -8.75
N ILE A 32 -24.58 -4.15 -9.63
CA ILE A 32 -23.42 -4.90 -10.13
C ILE A 32 -22.48 -3.95 -10.90
N THR A 33 -23.00 -3.10 -11.78
CA THR A 33 -22.17 -2.15 -12.55
C THR A 33 -21.51 -1.10 -11.68
N THR A 34 -22.19 -0.61 -10.63
CA THR A 34 -21.65 0.41 -9.72
C THR A 34 -20.58 -0.14 -8.78
N PHE A 35 -20.72 -1.40 -8.33
CA PHE A 35 -19.84 -1.96 -7.30
C PHE A 35 -18.84 -3.00 -7.82
N SER A 36 -18.94 -3.49 -9.04
CA SER A 36 -18.01 -4.49 -9.56
C SER A 36 -16.69 -3.87 -10.01
N LEU A 37 -15.55 -4.35 -9.50
CA LEU A 37 -14.23 -3.96 -10.00
C LEU A 37 -13.96 -4.46 -11.42
N ALA A 38 -14.80 -5.36 -11.97
CA ALA A 38 -14.73 -5.72 -13.38
C ALA A 38 -15.15 -4.56 -14.30
N ASN A 39 -15.92 -3.59 -13.77
CA ASN A 39 -16.20 -2.34 -14.45
C ASN A 39 -15.19 -1.28 -14.00
N PRO A 40 -14.29 -0.79 -14.90
CA PRO A 40 -13.33 0.25 -14.56
C PRO A 40 -14.00 1.58 -14.21
N LEU A 41 -15.26 1.79 -14.62
CA LEU A 41 -16.04 2.99 -14.29
C LEU A 41 -16.85 2.84 -12.99
N SER A 42 -16.63 1.77 -12.21
CA SER A 42 -17.34 1.52 -10.96
C SER A 42 -16.87 2.44 -9.83
N LEU A 43 -17.76 2.65 -8.84
CA LEU A 43 -17.41 3.34 -7.61
C LEU A 43 -16.29 2.63 -6.86
N CYS A 44 -16.32 1.29 -6.83
CA CYS A 44 -15.26 0.51 -6.19
C CYS A 44 -13.90 0.76 -6.84
N TRP A 45 -13.84 0.91 -8.17
CA TRP A 45 -12.60 1.24 -8.86
C TRP A 45 -12.07 2.63 -8.49
N ALA A 46 -12.97 3.62 -8.42
CA ALA A 46 -12.62 4.96 -7.95
C ALA A 46 -12.05 4.92 -6.52
N ILE A 47 -12.73 4.22 -5.61
CA ILE A 47 -12.29 4.05 -4.22
C ILE A 47 -10.91 3.42 -4.15
N GLU A 48 -10.65 2.39 -4.98
CA GLU A 48 -9.37 1.68 -5.00
C GLU A 48 -8.22 2.61 -5.41
N MET A 49 -8.40 3.36 -6.50
CA MET A 49 -7.39 4.28 -7.02
C MET A 49 -7.06 5.41 -6.04
N TRP A 50 -8.10 6.01 -5.44
CA TRP A 50 -7.91 7.01 -4.38
C TRP A 50 -7.30 6.42 -3.13
N GLY A 51 -7.66 5.18 -2.79
CA GLY A 51 -7.05 4.44 -1.70
C GLY A 51 -5.54 4.36 -1.86
N TYR A 52 -5.05 3.92 -3.03
CA TYR A 52 -3.62 3.87 -3.30
C TYR A 52 -2.95 5.24 -3.22
N ALA A 53 -3.57 6.30 -3.72
CA ALA A 53 -3.05 7.66 -3.59
C ALA A 53 -2.84 8.07 -2.11
N PHE A 54 -3.82 7.83 -1.25
CA PHE A 54 -3.70 8.14 0.18
C PHE A 54 -2.69 7.24 0.90
N LEU A 55 -2.59 5.97 0.53
CA LEU A 55 -1.53 5.09 1.03
C LEU A 55 -0.15 5.64 0.63
N GLY A 56 0.00 6.11 -0.60
CA GLY A 56 1.20 6.79 -1.08
C GLY A 56 1.58 7.99 -0.22
N ILE A 57 0.63 8.89 0.05
CA ILE A 57 0.84 10.03 0.95
C ILE A 57 1.32 9.55 2.33
N ALA A 58 0.66 8.54 2.91
CA ALA A 58 1.06 8.00 4.20
C ALA A 58 2.49 7.45 4.18
N THR A 59 2.88 6.72 3.13
CA THR A 59 4.27 6.22 2.98
C THR A 59 5.28 7.37 2.85
N MET A 60 4.96 8.41 2.08
CA MET A 60 5.81 9.57 1.89
C MET A 60 6.03 10.33 3.20
N LEU A 61 4.96 10.50 4.01
CA LEU A 61 5.04 11.13 5.33
C LEU A 61 5.84 10.30 6.34
N ALA A 62 5.89 8.97 6.17
CA ALA A 62 6.68 8.08 7.01
C ALA A 62 8.17 8.03 6.60
N ALA A 63 8.54 8.49 5.40
CA ALA A 63 9.91 8.44 4.90
C ALA A 63 10.97 9.08 5.84
N PRO A 64 10.73 10.23 6.50
CA PRO A 64 11.71 10.86 7.40
C PRO A 64 12.11 9.98 8.59
N VAL A 65 11.30 8.98 8.95
CA VAL A 65 11.59 8.03 10.02
C VAL A 65 12.82 7.17 9.68
N PHE A 66 13.18 7.02 8.41
CA PHE A 66 14.27 6.15 7.93
C PHE A 66 15.49 6.97 7.44
N ASN A 67 16.31 7.52 8.35
CA ASN A 67 17.47 8.36 7.97
C ASN A 67 18.81 8.03 8.65
N ARG A 68 18.94 6.92 9.40
CA ARG A 68 20.15 6.63 10.20
C ARG A 68 21.29 6.02 9.39
N ASN A 69 20.99 5.14 8.43
CA ASN A 69 21.98 4.39 7.67
C ASN A 69 21.63 4.32 6.17
N ARG A 70 22.53 3.74 5.36
CA ARG A 70 22.35 3.66 3.88
C ARG A 70 21.07 2.92 3.47
N ILE A 71 20.72 1.84 4.17
CA ILE A 71 19.51 1.04 3.88
C ILE A 71 18.25 1.83 4.21
N GLU A 72 18.25 2.52 5.34
CA GLU A 72 17.17 3.41 5.74
C GLU A 72 16.97 4.55 4.74
N ARG A 73 18.06 5.19 4.30
CA ARG A 73 17.98 6.22 3.25
C ARG A 73 17.40 5.67 1.95
N ALA A 74 17.80 4.47 1.53
CA ALA A 74 17.21 3.80 0.37
C ALA A 74 15.71 3.53 0.59
N THR A 75 15.32 3.10 1.79
CA THR A 75 13.92 2.89 2.18
C THR A 75 13.12 4.20 2.08
N ALA A 76 13.64 5.30 2.63
CA ALA A 76 13.00 6.61 2.56
C ALA A 76 12.81 7.08 1.11
N VAL A 77 13.82 6.89 0.25
CA VAL A 77 13.71 7.21 -1.18
C VAL A 77 12.60 6.39 -1.85
N LEU A 78 12.55 5.07 -1.61
CA LEU A 78 11.48 4.22 -2.16
C LEU A 78 10.10 4.62 -1.64
N MET A 79 9.97 5.03 -0.38
CA MET A 79 8.71 5.53 0.19
C MET A 79 8.25 6.81 -0.51
N ILE A 80 9.16 7.73 -0.82
CA ILE A 80 8.85 8.95 -1.57
C ILE A 80 8.45 8.63 -3.01
N LEU A 81 9.21 7.77 -3.69
CA LEU A 81 8.88 7.34 -5.06
C LEU A 81 7.52 6.65 -5.13
N ASN A 82 7.21 5.78 -4.16
CA ASN A 82 5.89 5.15 -4.03
C ASN A 82 4.81 6.21 -3.85
N GLY A 83 5.03 7.18 -2.96
CA GLY A 83 4.12 8.30 -2.75
C GLY A 83 3.81 9.07 -4.03
N VAL A 84 4.85 9.51 -4.76
CA VAL A 84 4.70 10.26 -6.01
C VAL A 84 3.94 9.44 -7.06
N MET A 85 4.31 8.17 -7.25
CA MET A 85 3.67 7.28 -8.22
C MET A 85 2.19 7.03 -7.90
N SER A 86 1.87 6.78 -6.64
CA SER A 86 0.49 6.58 -6.18
C SER A 86 -0.37 7.83 -6.31
N ILE A 87 0.16 9.02 -5.97
CA ILE A 87 -0.56 10.29 -6.13
C ILE A 87 -0.80 10.57 -7.61
N ALA A 88 0.23 10.44 -8.44
CA ALA A 88 0.10 10.63 -9.89
C ALA A 88 -0.95 9.67 -10.48
N GLY A 89 -0.90 8.40 -10.09
CA GLY A 89 -1.89 7.40 -10.51
C GLY A 89 -3.32 7.78 -10.11
N GLY A 90 -3.53 8.22 -8.86
CA GLY A 90 -4.85 8.68 -8.39
C GLY A 90 -5.36 9.91 -9.14
N VAL A 91 -4.47 10.88 -9.42
CA VAL A 91 -4.81 12.09 -10.18
C VAL A 91 -5.15 11.77 -11.64
N ILE A 92 -4.39 10.89 -12.29
CA ILE A 92 -4.69 10.44 -13.66
C ILE A 92 -6.03 9.70 -13.68
N SER A 93 -6.28 8.81 -12.71
CA SER A 93 -7.56 8.12 -12.56
C SER A 93 -8.74 9.06 -12.36
N ALA A 94 -8.53 10.29 -11.87
CA ALA A 94 -9.60 11.28 -11.74
C ALA A 94 -10.02 11.89 -13.08
N TRP A 95 -9.13 11.91 -14.08
CA TRP A 95 -9.45 12.38 -15.44
C TRP A 95 -10.04 11.28 -16.32
N ASP A 96 -9.51 10.07 -16.23
CA ASP A 96 -9.99 8.93 -17.00
C ASP A 96 -9.84 7.67 -16.16
N LEU A 97 -10.93 7.11 -15.61
CA LEU A 97 -10.87 5.88 -14.81
C LEU A 97 -10.40 4.66 -15.62
N GLY A 98 -10.63 4.66 -16.94
CA GLY A 98 -10.32 3.56 -17.85
C GLY A 98 -8.82 3.44 -18.18
N TRP A 99 -8.03 4.48 -17.92
CA TRP A 99 -6.61 4.54 -18.29
C TRP A 99 -5.80 3.35 -17.74
N VAL A 100 -6.16 2.83 -16.57
CA VAL A 100 -5.44 1.73 -15.91
C VAL A 100 -5.46 0.44 -16.76
N LEU A 101 -6.50 0.26 -17.58
CA LEU A 101 -6.64 -0.89 -18.47
C LEU A 101 -5.93 -0.70 -19.82
N THR A 102 -5.39 0.48 -20.08
CA THR A 102 -4.57 0.73 -21.27
C THR A 102 -3.15 0.22 -21.05
N THR A 103 -2.39 0.04 -22.12
CA THR A 103 -0.97 -0.36 -22.05
C THR A 103 -0.14 0.48 -21.07
N PRO A 104 -0.16 1.83 -21.09
CA PRO A 104 0.60 2.61 -20.11
C PRO A 104 0.10 2.41 -18.67
N GLY A 105 -1.21 2.22 -18.47
CA GLY A 105 -1.79 1.89 -17.18
C GLY A 105 -1.29 0.56 -16.62
N LEU A 106 -1.27 -0.49 -17.44
CA LEU A 106 -0.76 -1.82 -17.07
C LEU A 106 0.74 -1.80 -16.76
N VAL A 107 1.53 -1.06 -17.56
CA VAL A 107 2.96 -0.88 -17.28
C VAL A 107 3.15 -0.17 -15.94
N ASN A 108 2.43 0.92 -15.69
CA ASN A 108 2.48 1.64 -14.40
C ASN A 108 2.07 0.72 -13.23
N TYR A 109 1.00 -0.07 -13.39
CA TYR A 109 0.57 -1.04 -12.39
C TYR A 109 1.67 -2.07 -12.06
N MET A 110 2.33 -2.62 -13.07
CA MET A 110 3.43 -3.57 -12.88
C MET A 110 4.62 -2.94 -12.16
N VAL A 111 5.04 -1.75 -12.61
CA VAL A 111 6.14 -1.00 -11.99
C VAL A 111 5.82 -0.67 -10.53
N TRP A 112 4.60 -0.22 -10.26
CA TRP A 112 4.14 0.10 -8.92
C TRP A 112 4.17 -1.14 -8.00
N ASN A 113 3.72 -2.31 -8.48
CA ASN A 113 3.78 -3.55 -7.70
C ASN A 113 5.21 -3.96 -7.35
N VAL A 114 6.13 -3.87 -8.31
CA VAL A 114 7.57 -4.16 -8.07
C VAL A 114 8.15 -3.17 -7.05
N LEU A 115 7.79 -1.89 -7.16
CA LEU A 115 8.21 -0.85 -6.23
C LEU A 115 7.73 -1.13 -4.80
N VAL A 116 6.44 -1.45 -4.63
CA VAL A 116 5.85 -1.78 -3.32
C VAL A 116 6.49 -3.03 -2.72
N LEU A 117 6.78 -4.05 -3.53
CA LEU A 117 7.49 -5.25 -3.07
C LEU A 117 8.91 -4.92 -2.58
N ALA A 118 9.68 -4.19 -3.38
CA ALA A 118 11.03 -3.75 -3.01
C ALA A 118 11.02 -2.89 -1.73
N LEU A 119 10.07 -1.96 -1.63
CA LEU A 119 9.87 -1.13 -0.45
C LEU A 119 9.57 -1.99 0.79
N SER A 120 8.66 -2.94 0.67
CA SER A 120 8.27 -3.84 1.78
C SER A 120 9.47 -4.63 2.32
N ILE A 121 10.30 -5.17 1.41
CA ILE A 121 11.54 -5.88 1.77
C ILE A 121 12.50 -4.95 2.53
N LEU A 122 12.74 -3.73 2.01
CA LEU A 122 13.68 -2.80 2.66
C LEU A 122 13.19 -2.28 4.00
N VAL A 123 11.88 -2.02 4.16
CA VAL A 123 11.29 -1.67 5.45
C VAL A 123 11.53 -2.77 6.47
N ILE A 124 11.26 -4.04 6.12
CA ILE A 124 11.48 -5.17 7.01
C ILE A 124 12.97 -5.30 7.38
N VAL A 125 13.87 -5.23 6.39
CA VAL A 125 15.32 -5.32 6.62
C VAL A 125 15.81 -4.18 7.51
N SER A 126 15.34 -2.96 7.26
CA SER A 126 15.69 -1.78 8.06
C SER A 126 15.26 -1.92 9.51
N LEU A 127 14.00 -2.33 9.75
CA LEU A 127 13.47 -2.50 11.10
C LEU A 127 14.17 -3.63 11.86
N ARG A 128 14.44 -4.77 11.20
CA ARG A 128 15.20 -5.88 11.80
C ARG A 128 16.62 -5.47 12.20
N ARG A 129 17.31 -4.70 11.35
CA ARG A 129 18.64 -4.17 11.69
C ARG A 129 18.62 -3.28 12.93
N ARG A 130 17.65 -2.35 13.01
CA ARG A 130 17.45 -1.50 14.20
C ARG A 130 17.20 -2.31 15.47
N GLN A 131 16.40 -3.38 15.39
CA GLN A 131 16.13 -4.27 16.53
C GLN A 131 17.39 -4.99 16.99
N ASN A 132 18.19 -5.50 16.06
CA ASN A 132 19.45 -6.18 16.37
C ASN A 132 20.49 -5.22 16.99
N GLU A 133 20.60 -4.00 16.48
CA GLU A 133 21.47 -2.95 17.06
C GLU A 133 21.04 -2.60 18.48
N ALA A 134 19.74 -2.42 18.72
CA ALA A 134 19.20 -2.14 20.05
C ALA A 134 19.46 -3.30 21.04
N ALA A 135 19.30 -4.55 20.60
CA ALA A 135 19.59 -5.73 21.42
C ALA A 135 21.09 -5.85 21.77
N ALA A 136 21.98 -5.54 20.82
CA ALA A 136 23.42 -5.54 21.06
C ALA A 136 23.85 -4.47 22.08
N THR A 137 23.31 -3.25 21.98
CA THR A 137 23.61 -2.16 22.92
C THR A 137 23.01 -2.42 24.31
N GLY A 138 21.79 -2.96 24.40
CA GLY A 138 21.16 -3.34 25.67
C GLY A 138 21.90 -4.47 26.39
N GLY A 139 22.44 -5.45 25.65
CA GLY A 139 23.25 -6.53 26.22
C GLY A 139 24.59 -6.06 26.80
N GLN A 140 25.23 -5.05 26.19
CA GLN A 140 26.47 -4.46 26.72
C GLN A 140 26.23 -3.68 28.01
N GLN A 141 25.10 -2.97 28.15
CA GLN A 141 24.77 -2.25 29.38
C GLN A 141 24.52 -3.21 30.56
N THR A 142 23.88 -4.36 30.34
CA THR A 142 23.68 -5.38 31.39
C THR A 142 25.00 -6.01 31.85
N MET A 143 25.97 -6.22 30.94
CA MET A 143 27.30 -6.74 31.30
C MET A 143 28.16 -5.75 32.10
N LEU A 144 27.99 -4.44 31.87
CA LEU A 144 28.73 -3.39 32.60
C LEU A 144 28.20 -3.13 34.01
N ILE A 145 26.96 -3.55 34.32
CA ILE A 145 26.33 -3.36 35.64
C ILE A 145 26.45 -4.61 36.52
N ALA A 146 26.91 -5.75 35.98
CA ALA A 146 27.17 -6.94 36.79
C ALA A 146 28.31 -6.64 37.77
N PRO A 147 28.05 -6.58 39.10
CA PRO A 147 29.10 -6.35 40.07
C PRO A 147 30.06 -7.54 39.98
N ALA A 148 31.36 -7.24 39.85
CA ALA A 148 32.41 -8.23 40.01
C ALA A 148 32.28 -8.83 41.42
N GLN A 149 31.58 -9.95 41.52
CA GLN A 149 31.53 -10.72 42.76
C GLN A 149 32.89 -11.40 42.90
N GLY A 150 33.68 -10.86 43.84
CA GLY A 150 34.94 -11.42 44.29
C GLY A 150 34.76 -12.57 45.26
#